data_AF-A0A4Q5TPZ2-F1
#
_entry.id   AF-A0A4Q5TPZ2-F1
#
_cell.length_a   1.000
_cell.length_b   1.000
_cell.length_c   1.000
_cell.angle_alpha   90.00
_cell.angle_beta   90.00
_cell.angle_gamma   90.00
#
_symmetry.space_group_name_H-M   'P 1'
#
loop_
_entity.id
_entity.type
_entity.pdbx_description
1 polymer ?
#
loop_
_entity_poly.entity_id
_entity_poly.type
_entity_poly.pdbx_seq_one_letter_code
_entity_poly.pdbx_strand_id
1 'polypeptide(L)'
;MIADLDGTLVDVSSIRHLVEGEDRDFHAFHAASKDSPPRSEVVDAVRAAHAAGRAVLVVTSREFIWRDLTLDWLAQHDVPYDQLVMRIVGDYRPDHVVKAEMLDTLEADGFAVLEAWEDSEDIVELWRSRGVTVHVVD
;
A
#
# COMPACT_ATOMS: atom_id res chain seq x y z
N MET A 1 8.38 -5.23 -7.04
CA MET A 1 8.19 -5.25 -5.58
C MET A 1 6.90 -4.53 -5.29
N ILE A 2 6.02 -5.14 -4.49
CA ILE A 2 4.87 -4.43 -3.95
C ILE A 2 5.29 -3.63 -2.72
N ALA A 3 4.76 -2.42 -2.57
CA ALA A 3 4.80 -1.68 -1.32
C ALA A 3 3.38 -1.28 -0.97
N ASP A 4 2.87 -1.77 0.17
CA ASP A 4 1.64 -1.26 0.73
C ASP A 4 1.80 0.20 1.17
N LEU A 5 0.67 0.93 1.25
CA LEU A 5 0.65 2.35 1.58
C LEU A 5 0.42 2.63 3.08
N ASP A 6 -0.78 2.36 3.59
CA ASP A 6 -1.21 2.82 4.92
C ASP A 6 -0.80 1.83 6.01
N GLY A 7 0.12 2.24 6.89
CA GLY A 7 0.72 1.33 7.88
C GLY A 7 2.08 0.83 7.44
N THR A 8 2.35 0.86 6.13
CA THR A 8 3.60 0.40 5.52
C THR A 8 4.48 1.56 5.02
N LEU A 9 4.18 2.20 3.89
CA LEU A 9 4.94 3.38 3.44
C LEU A 9 4.66 4.60 4.33
N VAL A 10 3.39 4.78 4.67
CA VAL A 10 2.88 5.89 5.48
C VAL A 10 2.76 5.39 6.92
N ASP A 11 3.43 6.07 7.85
CA ASP A 11 3.24 5.84 9.27
C ASP A 11 1.91 6.46 9.73
N VAL A 12 0.89 5.61 9.80
CA VAL A 12 -0.46 5.96 10.23
C VAL A 12 -0.67 5.77 11.73
N SER A 13 0.36 5.47 12.51
CA SER A 13 0.24 5.17 13.96
C SER A 13 -0.50 6.28 14.73
N SER A 14 -0.22 7.55 14.40
CA SER A 14 -0.85 8.71 15.04
C SER A 14 -2.34 8.88 14.70
N ILE A 15 -2.81 8.30 13.61
CA ILE A 15 -4.18 8.43 13.10
C ILE A 15 -4.96 7.11 13.10
N ARG A 16 -4.32 5.98 13.44
CA ARG A 16 -4.93 4.64 13.44
C ARG A 16 -6.18 4.56 14.32
N HIS A 17 -6.22 5.34 15.40
CA HIS A 17 -7.39 5.48 16.28
C HIS A 17 -8.68 5.92 15.56
N LEU A 18 -8.61 6.52 14.36
CA LEU A 18 -9.77 6.90 13.55
C LEU A 18 -10.50 5.70 12.91
N VAL A 19 -9.82 4.55 12.80
CA VAL A 19 -10.35 3.33 12.18
C VAL A 19 -10.32 2.13 13.14
N GLU A 20 -10.08 2.39 14.41
CA GLU A 20 -10.19 1.41 15.50
C GLU A 20 -11.54 1.53 16.21
N GLY A 21 -12.06 0.42 16.74
CA GLY A 21 -13.32 0.38 17.49
C GLY A 21 -14.58 0.29 16.61
N GLU A 22 -15.73 0.64 17.21
CA GLU A 22 -17.04 0.50 16.55
C GLU A 22 -17.34 1.66 15.57
N ASP A 23 -16.89 2.87 15.90
CA ASP A 23 -17.17 4.10 15.14
C ASP A 23 -16.03 4.45 14.17
N ARG A 24 -15.76 3.55 13.23
CA ARG A 24 -14.67 3.72 12.25
C ARG A 24 -14.98 4.83 11.24
N ASP A 25 -14.12 5.83 11.15
CA ASP A 25 -14.19 6.92 10.18
C ASP A 25 -13.00 6.84 9.20
N PHE A 26 -13.17 6.01 8.17
CA PHE A 26 -12.19 5.87 7.09
C PHE A 26 -11.98 7.15 6.30
N HIS A 27 -12.98 8.04 6.23
CA HIS A 27 -12.82 9.30 5.51
C HIS A 27 -11.90 10.24 6.28
N ALA A 28 -12.10 10.40 7.60
CA ALA A 28 -11.21 11.18 8.45
C ALA A 28 -9.79 10.60 8.44
N PHE A 29 -9.65 9.27 8.50
CA PHE A 29 -8.37 8.59 8.44
C PHE A 29 -7.59 8.90 7.16
N HIS A 30 -8.17 8.67 5.98
CA HIS A 30 -7.47 8.95 4.72
C HIS A 30 -7.19 10.44 4.54
N ALA A 31 -8.08 11.34 4.97
CA ALA A 31 -7.84 12.78 4.93
C ALA A 31 -6.67 13.21 5.82
N ALA A 32 -6.55 12.63 7.02
CA ALA A 32 -5.48 12.94 7.97
C ALA A 32 -4.11 12.38 7.51
N SER A 33 -4.11 11.29 6.73
CA SER A 33 -2.88 10.64 6.26
C SER A 33 -1.96 11.52 5.42
N LYS A 34 -2.44 12.63 4.87
CA LYS A 34 -1.60 13.60 4.13
C LYS A 34 -0.47 14.17 5.00
N ASP A 35 -0.69 14.25 6.31
CA ASP A 35 0.24 14.84 7.28
C ASP A 35 1.06 13.74 8.00
N SER A 36 0.81 12.46 7.68
CA SER A 36 1.54 11.33 8.26
C SER A 36 2.96 11.23 7.70
N PRO A 37 3.96 10.95 8.54
CA PRO A 37 5.34 10.81 8.09
C PRO A 37 5.56 9.50 7.34
N PRO A 38 6.61 9.41 6.51
CA PRO A 38 7.01 8.16 5.88
C PRO A 38 7.71 7.23 6.88
N ARG A 39 7.58 5.91 6.67
CA ARG A 39 8.48 4.93 7.29
C ARG A 39 9.77 4.85 6.49
N SER A 40 10.86 5.35 7.09
CA SER A 40 12.15 5.49 6.39
C SER A 40 12.69 4.17 5.84
N GLU A 41 12.57 3.07 6.59
CA GLU A 41 13.05 1.76 6.14
C GLU A 41 12.38 1.28 4.83
N VAL A 42 11.07 1.49 4.71
CA VAL A 42 10.29 1.07 3.55
C VAL A 42 10.59 1.99 2.37
N VAL A 43 10.68 3.30 2.60
CA VAL A 43 11.06 4.27 1.57
C VAL A 43 12.45 3.98 1.02
N ASP A 44 13.42 3.68 1.90
CA ASP A 44 14.78 3.33 1.48
C ASP A 44 14.81 2.02 0.68
N ALA A 45 14.05 1.00 1.10
CA ALA A 45 13.89 -0.24 0.35
C ALA A 45 13.26 -0.01 -1.03
N VAL A 46 12.23 0.83 -1.13
CA VAL A 46 11.58 1.23 -2.39
C VAL A 46 12.57 1.94 -3.31
N ARG A 47 13.32 2.92 -2.81
CA ARG A 47 14.33 3.63 -3.59
C ARG A 47 15.45 2.71 -4.07
N ALA A 48 15.93 1.83 -3.21
CA ALA A 48 16.94 0.83 -3.57
C ALA A 48 16.42 -0.14 -4.63
N ALA A 49 15.16 -0.59 -4.51
CA ALA A 49 14.51 -1.45 -5.49
C ALA A 49 14.46 -0.80 -6.87
N HIS A 50 13.98 0.44 -6.92
CA HIS A 50 13.85 1.21 -8.14
C HIS A 50 15.22 1.53 -8.76
N ALA A 51 16.21 1.93 -7.95
CA ALA A 51 17.57 2.18 -8.42
C ALA A 51 18.26 0.92 -9.00
N ALA A 52 17.87 -0.26 -8.53
CA ALA A 52 18.32 -1.55 -9.08
C ALA A 52 17.57 -1.97 -10.37
N GLY A 53 16.70 -1.10 -10.91
CA GLY A 53 15.92 -1.36 -12.12
C GLY A 53 14.73 -2.30 -11.91
N ARG A 54 14.27 -2.47 -10.66
CA ARG A 54 13.08 -3.28 -10.35
C ARG A 54 11.86 -2.38 -10.26
N ALA A 55 10.76 -2.82 -10.87
CA ALA A 55 9.49 -2.11 -10.77
C ALA A 55 9.01 -2.03 -9.32
N VAL A 56 8.56 -0.85 -8.91
CA VAL A 56 7.89 -0.58 -7.64
C VAL A 56 6.40 -0.40 -7.91
N LEU A 57 5.60 -1.27 -7.28
CA LEU A 57 4.16 -1.34 -7.44
C LEU A 57 3.53 -0.92 -6.10
N VAL A 58 3.05 0.32 -6.01
CA VAL A 58 2.34 0.78 -4.81
C VAL A 58 0.91 0.26 -4.87
N VAL A 59 0.51 -0.52 -3.87
CA VAL A 59 -0.83 -1.14 -3.80
C VAL A 59 -1.51 -0.65 -2.52
N THR A 60 -2.76 -0.17 -2.61
CA THR A 60 -3.47 0.38 -1.46
C THR A 60 -4.96 0.05 -1.48
N SER A 61 -5.52 -0.17 -0.28
CA SER A 61 -6.95 -0.32 -0.05
C SER A 61 -7.70 1.02 -0.10
N ARG A 62 -7.01 2.17 -0.22
CA ARG A 62 -7.65 3.47 -0.45
C ARG A 62 -8.49 3.42 -1.72
N GLU A 63 -9.73 3.88 -1.61
CA GLU A 63 -10.56 4.11 -2.79
C GLU A 63 -9.94 5.17 -3.70
N PHE A 64 -10.19 5.06 -5.00
CA PHE A 64 -9.67 5.97 -6.03
C PHE A 64 -9.98 7.46 -5.78
N ILE A 65 -11.01 7.79 -4.98
CA ILE A 65 -11.30 9.17 -4.57
C ILE A 65 -10.11 9.84 -3.83
N TRP A 66 -9.23 9.06 -3.21
CA TRP A 66 -8.05 9.54 -2.48
C TRP A 66 -6.79 9.63 -3.34
N ARG A 67 -6.90 9.37 -4.64
CA ARG A 67 -5.76 9.25 -5.53
C ARG A 67 -4.86 10.48 -5.52
N ASP A 68 -5.43 11.68 -5.63
CA ASP A 68 -4.63 12.90 -5.72
C ASP A 68 -3.86 13.16 -4.42
N LEU A 69 -4.50 12.92 -3.26
CA LEU A 69 -3.83 12.99 -1.95
C LEU A 69 -2.68 11.98 -1.85
N THR A 70 -2.90 10.74 -2.28
CA THR A 70 -1.86 9.70 -2.29
C THR A 70 -0.69 10.08 -3.20
N LEU A 71 -0.96 10.62 -4.39
CA LEU A 71 0.08 11.07 -5.32
C LEU A 71 0.88 12.24 -4.79
N ASP A 72 0.21 13.23 -4.20
CA ASP A 72 0.86 14.39 -3.59
C ASP A 72 1.79 13.93 -2.46
N TRP A 73 1.36 12.97 -1.64
CA TRP A 73 2.19 12.40 -0.58
C TRP A 73 3.41 11.65 -1.14
N LEU A 74 3.22 10.78 -2.14
CA LEU A 74 4.34 10.07 -2.79
C LEU A 74 5.36 11.03 -3.39
N ALA A 75 4.90 12.10 -4.04
CA ALA A 75 5.74 13.13 -4.63
C ALA A 75 6.47 13.97 -3.56
N GLN A 76 5.77 14.39 -2.52
CA GLN A 76 6.34 15.17 -1.40
C GLN A 76 7.47 14.43 -0.70
N HIS A 77 7.38 13.10 -0.63
CA HIS A 77 8.38 12.26 0.03
C HIS A 77 9.37 11.59 -0.93
N ASP A 78 9.41 12.00 -2.21
CA ASP A 78 10.30 11.45 -3.24
C ASP A 78 10.28 9.90 -3.24
N VAL A 79 9.09 9.32 -3.22
CA VAL A 79 8.88 7.87 -3.27
C VAL A 79 8.68 7.46 -4.73
N PRO A 80 9.65 6.78 -5.37
CA PRO A 80 9.49 6.32 -6.74
C PRO A 80 8.47 5.19 -6.83
N TYR A 81 7.67 5.17 -7.89
CA TYR A 81 6.74 4.09 -8.20
C TYR A 81 6.50 4.01 -9.71
N ASP A 82 6.27 2.80 -10.22
CA ASP A 82 5.94 2.53 -11.62
C ASP A 82 4.43 2.37 -11.83
N GLN A 83 3.74 1.85 -10.80
CA GLN A 83 2.28 1.71 -10.77
C GLN A 83 1.73 2.08 -9.40
N LEU A 84 0.58 2.76 -9.40
CA LEU A 84 -0.26 2.98 -8.22
C LEU A 84 -1.58 2.27 -8.45
N VAL A 85 -1.80 1.18 -7.73
CA VAL A 85 -3.02 0.36 -7.81
C VAL A 85 -3.88 0.64 -6.59
N MET A 86 -5.12 1.08 -6.84
CA MET A 86 -6.04 1.55 -5.79
C MET A 86 -7.37 0.83 -5.87
N ARG A 87 -8.09 0.79 -4.75
CA ARG A 87 -9.42 0.19 -4.68
C ARG A 87 -10.40 0.98 -5.54
N ILE A 88 -11.24 0.27 -6.28
CA ILE A 88 -12.32 0.86 -7.08
C ILE A 88 -13.35 1.48 -6.13
N VAL A 89 -13.87 2.65 -6.51
CA VAL A 89 -14.89 3.36 -5.72
C VAL A 89 -16.12 2.48 -5.50
N GLY A 90 -16.56 2.38 -4.24
CA GLY A 90 -17.74 1.60 -3.86
C GLY A 90 -17.53 0.09 -3.77
N ASP A 91 -16.29 -0.41 -3.89
CA ASP A 91 -15.98 -1.80 -3.58
C ASP A 91 -15.72 -1.96 -2.07
N TYR A 92 -16.66 -2.55 -1.35
CA TYR A 92 -16.58 -2.77 0.10
C TYR A 92 -16.23 -4.22 0.47
N ARG A 93 -15.73 -5.01 -0.48
CA ARG A 93 -15.26 -6.37 -0.19
C ARG A 93 -14.00 -6.33 0.69
N PRO A 94 -13.73 -7.39 1.47
CA PRO A 94 -12.54 -7.47 2.31
C PRO A 94 -11.24 -7.20 1.54
N ASP A 95 -10.27 -6.58 2.21
CA ASP A 95 -8.98 -6.18 1.61
C ASP A 95 -8.27 -7.33 0.93
N HIS A 96 -8.24 -8.53 1.53
CA HIS A 96 -7.57 -9.69 0.91
C HIS A 96 -8.21 -10.10 -0.42
N VAL A 97 -9.53 -9.91 -0.60
CA VAL A 97 -10.21 -10.20 -1.87
C VAL A 97 -9.77 -9.20 -2.93
N VAL A 98 -9.80 -7.91 -2.60
CA VAL A 98 -9.48 -6.85 -3.54
C VAL A 98 -7.99 -6.86 -3.88
N LYS A 99 -7.11 -7.00 -2.89
CA LYS A 99 -5.66 -7.08 -3.12
C LYS A 99 -5.27 -8.35 -3.89
N ALA A 100 -5.99 -9.47 -3.75
CA ALA A 100 -5.76 -10.65 -4.59
C ALA A 100 -6.03 -10.35 -6.08
N GLU A 101 -7.14 -9.68 -6.40
CA GLU A 101 -7.49 -9.28 -7.77
C GLU A 101 -6.50 -8.23 -8.33
N MET A 102 -6.00 -7.33 -7.48
CA MET A 102 -4.96 -6.38 -7.86
C MET A 102 -3.67 -7.09 -8.25
N LEU A 103 -3.25 -8.11 -7.49
CA LEU A 103 -2.08 -8.92 -7.83
C LEU A 103 -2.31 -9.68 -9.14
N ASP A 104 -3.49 -10.30 -9.33
CA ASP A 104 -3.83 -10.98 -10.58
C ASP A 104 -3.70 -10.04 -11.79
N THR A 105 -4.16 -8.80 -11.65
CA THR A 105 -4.07 -7.78 -12.69
C THR A 105 -2.61 -7.39 -12.98
N LEU A 106 -1.82 -7.16 -11.94
CA LEU A 106 -0.39 -6.85 -12.10
C LEU A 106 0.38 -7.99 -12.79
N GLU A 107 0.09 -9.24 -12.42
CA GLU A 107 0.70 -10.42 -13.05
C GLU A 107 0.27 -10.56 -14.52
N ALA A 108 -1.00 -10.30 -14.82
CA ALA A 108 -1.53 -10.29 -16.19
C ALA A 108 -0.90 -9.17 -17.05
N ASP A 109 -0.58 -8.03 -16.46
CA ASP A 109 0.15 -6.92 -17.09
C ASP A 109 1.65 -7.22 -17.28
N GLY A 110 2.12 -8.39 -16.84
CA GLY A 110 3.46 -8.91 -17.09
C GLY A 110 4.47 -8.66 -15.96
N PHE A 111 4.02 -8.19 -14.80
CA PHE A 111 4.89 -8.04 -13.64
C PHE A 111 5.16 -9.39 -12.96
N ALA A 112 6.44 -9.70 -12.73
CA ALA A 112 6.84 -10.77 -11.82
C ALA A 112 6.98 -10.20 -10.40
N VAL A 113 6.00 -10.45 -9.53
CA VAL A 113 6.01 -9.95 -8.14
C VAL A 113 6.81 -10.90 -7.25
N LEU A 114 8.05 -10.51 -6.92
CA LEU A 114 8.97 -11.33 -6.13
C LEU A 114 8.87 -11.09 -4.62
N GLU A 115 8.57 -9.86 -4.23
CA GLU A 115 8.49 -9.47 -2.83
C GLU A 115 7.50 -8.32 -2.59
N ALA A 116 7.05 -8.19 -1.34
CA ALA A 116 6.13 -7.17 -0.85
C ALA A 116 6.56 -6.65 0.53
N TRP A 117 6.26 -5.38 0.81
CA TRP A 117 6.21 -4.80 2.16
C TRP A 117 4.75 -4.62 2.55
N GLU A 118 4.35 -5.06 3.74
CA GLU A 118 2.96 -5.09 4.21
C GLU A 118 2.90 -5.16 5.74
N ASP A 119 1.96 -4.46 6.38
CA ASP A 119 1.73 -4.48 7.83
C ASP A 119 0.51 -5.35 8.24
N SER A 120 -0.47 -5.53 7.34
CA SER A 120 -1.68 -6.32 7.63
C SER A 120 -1.42 -7.83 7.58
N GLU A 121 -1.63 -8.54 8.70
CA GLU A 121 -1.44 -10.00 8.80
C GLU A 121 -2.23 -10.78 7.72
N ASP A 122 -3.51 -10.45 7.50
CA ASP A 122 -4.34 -11.10 6.47
C ASP A 122 -3.75 -10.97 5.07
N ILE A 123 -3.13 -9.82 4.78
CA ILE A 123 -2.56 -9.52 3.48
C ILE A 123 -1.15 -10.12 3.35
N VAL A 124 -0.39 -10.17 4.44
CA VAL A 124 0.86 -10.91 4.53
C VAL A 124 0.62 -12.38 4.19
N GLU A 125 -0.42 -13.00 4.77
CA GLU A 125 -0.81 -14.38 4.47
C GLU A 125 -1.22 -14.54 3.00
N LEU A 126 -2.02 -13.62 2.47
CA LEU A 126 -2.37 -13.60 1.05
C LEU A 126 -1.12 -13.59 0.16
N TRP A 127 -0.21 -12.63 0.33
CA TRP A 127 1.01 -12.52 -0.47
C TRP A 127 1.88 -13.76 -0.38
N ARG A 128 2.08 -14.31 0.83
CA ARG A 128 2.83 -15.56 1.03
C ARG A 128 2.17 -16.74 0.33
N SER A 129 0.83 -16.84 0.37
CA SER A 129 0.09 -17.89 -0.32
C SER A 129 0.27 -17.85 -1.85
N ARG A 130 0.62 -16.67 -2.37
CA ARG A 130 0.91 -16.41 -3.79
C ARG A 130 2.40 -16.55 -4.13
N GLY A 131 3.23 -17.00 -3.20
CA GLY A 131 4.67 -17.21 -3.40
C GLY A 131 5.51 -15.92 -3.33
N VAL A 132 4.92 -14.81 -2.87
CA VAL A 132 5.62 -13.53 -2.70
C VAL A 132 6.37 -13.54 -1.37
N THR A 133 7.65 -13.13 -1.39
CA THR A 133 8.41 -12.92 -0.15
C THR A 133 7.91 -11.66 0.55
N VAL A 134 7.52 -11.75 1.82
CA VAL A 134 6.93 -10.59 2.52
C VAL A 134 7.83 -10.11 3.65
N HIS A 135 8.18 -8.83 3.57
CA HIS A 135 8.79 -8.05 4.65
C HIS A 135 7.65 -7.45 5.48
N VAL A 136 7.44 -7.97 6.68
CA VAL A 136 6.35 -7.51 7.56
C VAL A 136 6.79 -6.23 8.26
N VAL A 137 5.91 -5.23 8.30
CA VAL A 137 6.12 -3.95 8.99
C VAL A 137 5.24 -3.90 10.24
N ASP A 138 5.82 -3.48 11.37
CA ASP A 138 5.13 -3.35 12.67
C ASP A 138 4.55 -1.95 12.90
#